data_AF-A0A5J5GI36-F1
#
_entry.id   AF-A0A5J5GI36-F1
#
_cell.length_a   1.000
_cell.length_b   1.000
_cell.length_c   1.000
_cell.angle_alpha   90.00
_cell.angle_beta   90.00
_cell.angle_gamma   90.00
#
_symmetry.space_group_name_H-M   'P 1'
#
loop_
_entity.id
_entity.type
_entity.pdbx_description
1 polymer ?
#
loop_
_entity_poly.entity_id
_entity_poly.type
_entity_poly.pdbx_seq_one_letter_code
_entity_poly.pdbx_strand_id
1 'polypeptide(L)'
;MTALRDRWRSVTPGERGRLLAYLVVAIFGAAFALIVVSRLEGDRPGLLTGMSLYHWWVVISGAVGAAGGLYLSGEALGHPGKSGWSKAAWGALVTSFAGSLIAGTLALPLYGTMFGPFSLAVTLAGSPLLAVLWFGCLFRAHYLLSFWRRERDSIFRPLNRKGRKRGAPKIVSVSFAPRGYRPAVYAANKPVAPADIFPPLAPPVAAPQRRKPTPAGEHAARALEGLAARLRGNRAS
;
A
#
# COMPACT_ATOMS: atom_id res chain seq x y z
N MET A 1 8.77 -16.49 -24.89
CA MET A 1 9.36 -15.50 -23.95
C MET A 1 9.03 -14.03 -24.28
N THR A 2 8.60 -13.68 -25.50
CA THR A 2 8.28 -12.28 -25.90
C THR A 2 7.04 -11.70 -25.19
N ALA A 3 5.96 -12.49 -25.06
CA ALA A 3 4.71 -12.04 -24.44
C ALA A 3 4.86 -11.52 -22.99
N LEU A 4 5.71 -12.15 -22.18
CA LEU A 4 6.00 -11.72 -20.80
C LEU A 4 6.72 -10.37 -20.77
N ARG A 5 7.66 -10.15 -21.71
CA ARG A 5 8.39 -8.89 -21.84
C ARG A 5 7.46 -7.75 -22.26
N ASP A 6 6.54 -8.02 -23.19
CA ASP A 6 5.59 -7.02 -23.66
C ASP A 6 4.57 -6.67 -22.58
N ARG A 7 4.09 -7.66 -21.81
CA ARG A 7 3.26 -7.43 -20.63
C ARG A 7 3.99 -6.64 -19.55
N TRP A 8 5.29 -6.85 -19.35
CA TRP A 8 6.07 -6.05 -18.40
C TRP A 8 6.21 -4.60 -18.86
N ARG A 9 6.33 -4.39 -20.18
CA ARG A 9 6.41 -3.06 -20.79
C ARG A 9 5.11 -2.26 -20.65
N SER A 10 3.95 -2.92 -20.61
CA SER A 10 2.65 -2.25 -20.41
C SER A 10 2.36 -1.82 -18.97
N VAL A 11 3.11 -2.33 -17.97
CA VAL A 11 2.95 -1.93 -16.56
C VAL A 11 3.37 -0.48 -16.37
N THR A 12 2.55 0.32 -15.68
CA THR A 12 2.84 1.74 -15.51
C THR A 12 4.04 1.98 -14.58
N PRO A 13 4.74 3.13 -14.69
CA PRO A 13 5.90 3.43 -13.83
C PRO A 13 5.59 3.33 -12.34
N GLY A 14 4.41 3.80 -11.90
CA GLY A 14 3.97 3.71 -10.52
C GLY A 14 3.72 2.27 -10.08
N GLU A 15 3.10 1.44 -10.91
CA GLU A 15 2.90 0.01 -10.60
C GLU A 15 4.24 -0.72 -10.43
N ARG A 16 5.23 -0.42 -11.28
CA ARG A 16 6.61 -0.92 -11.12
C ARG A 16 7.24 -0.43 -9.82
N GLY A 17 7.03 0.85 -9.46
CA GLY A 17 7.50 1.42 -8.21
C GLY A 17 6.90 0.73 -6.99
N ARG A 18 5.60 0.43 -7.02
CA ARG A 18 4.94 -0.35 -5.97
C ARG A 18 5.54 -1.75 -5.87
N LEU A 19 5.67 -2.47 -6.97
CA LEU A 19 6.27 -3.81 -6.96
C LEU A 19 7.71 -3.78 -6.39
N LEU A 20 8.51 -2.80 -6.81
CA LEU A 20 9.87 -2.63 -6.32
C LEU A 20 9.91 -2.33 -4.82
N ALA A 21 8.95 -1.57 -4.30
CA ALA A 21 8.84 -1.32 -2.86
C ALA A 21 8.62 -2.61 -2.07
N TYR A 22 7.68 -3.47 -2.52
CA TYR A 22 7.45 -4.78 -1.91
C TYR A 22 8.68 -5.68 -2.01
N LEU A 23 9.33 -5.72 -3.18
CA LEU A 23 10.52 -6.54 -3.40
C LEU A 23 11.66 -6.15 -2.47
N VAL A 24 11.96 -4.85 -2.35
CA VAL A 24 13.03 -4.34 -1.48
C VAL A 24 12.73 -4.69 -0.02
N VAL A 25 11.50 -4.43 0.46
CA VAL A 25 11.10 -4.75 1.84
C VAL A 25 11.13 -6.26 2.10
N ALA A 26 10.72 -7.09 1.14
CA ALA A 26 10.78 -8.54 1.25
C ALA A 26 12.23 -9.06 1.34
N ILE A 27 13.15 -8.54 0.53
CA ILE A 27 14.57 -8.92 0.58
C ILE A 27 15.18 -8.57 1.94
N PHE A 28 14.95 -7.35 2.43
CA PHE A 28 15.43 -6.96 3.75
C PHE A 28 14.78 -7.78 4.87
N GLY A 29 13.47 -8.06 4.78
CA GLY A 29 12.78 -8.92 5.73
C GLY A 29 13.36 -10.33 5.80
N ALA A 30 13.68 -10.92 4.64
CA ALA A 30 14.34 -12.21 4.55
C ALA A 30 15.72 -12.21 5.21
N ALA A 31 16.53 -11.18 4.94
CA ALA A 31 17.85 -11.00 5.54
C ALA A 31 17.74 -10.84 7.07
N PHE A 32 16.79 -10.04 7.56
CA PHE A 32 16.55 -9.85 8.99
C PHE A 32 16.13 -11.14 9.68
N ALA A 33 15.22 -11.92 9.10
CA ALA A 33 14.80 -13.20 9.67
C ALA A 33 15.99 -14.14 9.83
N LEU A 34 16.87 -14.21 8.82
CA LEU A 34 18.08 -15.01 8.89
C LEU A 34 19.04 -14.51 9.98
N ILE A 35 19.30 -13.20 10.05
CA ILE A 35 20.16 -12.59 11.09
C ILE A 35 19.61 -12.87 12.50
N VAL A 36 18.30 -12.75 12.70
CA VAL A 36 17.65 -13.00 13.99
C VAL A 36 17.85 -14.46 14.39
N VAL A 37 17.57 -15.41 13.49
CA VAL A 37 17.75 -16.85 13.77
C VAL A 37 19.22 -17.20 14.03
N SER A 38 20.15 -16.67 13.23
CA SER A 38 21.58 -16.90 13.46
C SER A 38 22.07 -16.39 14.80
N ARG A 39 21.51 -15.27 15.31
CA ARG A 39 21.86 -14.78 16.66
C ARG A 39 21.32 -15.67 17.78
N LEU A 40 20.24 -16.41 17.53
CA LEU A 40 19.62 -17.29 18.52
C LEU A 40 20.27 -18.67 18.59
N GLU A 41 20.76 -19.17 17.47
CA GLU A 41 21.46 -20.46 17.40
C GLU A 41 22.88 -20.41 18.01
N GLY A 42 23.37 -19.22 18.37
CA GLY A 42 24.72 -18.98 18.91
C GLY A 42 25.80 -19.02 17.82
N ASP A 43 27.05 -18.78 18.19
CA ASP A 43 28.24 -18.74 17.30
C ASP A 43 28.61 -20.11 16.70
N ARG A 44 27.62 -20.91 16.27
CA ARG A 44 27.91 -22.10 15.46
C ARG A 44 28.49 -21.65 14.12
N PRO A 45 29.58 -22.28 13.66
CA PRO A 45 30.33 -21.82 12.51
C PRO A 45 29.54 -21.93 11.21
N GLY A 46 28.85 -20.84 10.88
CA GLY A 46 28.88 -20.23 9.57
C GLY A 46 27.75 -20.59 8.62
N LEU A 47 27.25 -19.55 7.96
CA LEU A 47 26.53 -19.55 6.67
C LEU A 47 27.18 -20.42 5.57
N LEU A 48 28.39 -20.92 5.81
CA LEU A 48 29.19 -21.76 4.94
C LEU A 48 28.99 -23.26 5.19
N THR A 49 28.46 -23.67 6.34
CA THR A 49 27.86 -25.01 6.49
C THR A 49 26.50 -24.98 5.83
N GLY A 50 26.27 -25.88 4.86
CA GLY A 50 25.20 -25.78 3.87
C GLY A 50 23.83 -25.36 4.42
N MET A 51 23.17 -24.42 3.74
CA MET A 51 21.84 -23.94 4.12
C MET A 51 20.85 -25.09 4.23
N SER A 52 20.45 -25.43 5.45
CA SER A 52 19.41 -26.43 5.68
C SER A 52 18.05 -25.92 5.17
N LEU A 53 17.12 -26.84 4.93
CA LEU A 53 15.75 -26.51 4.52
C LEU A 53 15.06 -25.54 5.50
N TYR A 54 15.40 -25.64 6.79
CA TYR A 54 14.91 -24.74 7.83
C TYR A 54 15.34 -23.29 7.57
N HIS A 55 16.59 -23.03 7.19
CA HIS A 55 17.06 -21.68 6.86
C HIS A 55 16.29 -21.09 5.68
N TRP A 56 16.03 -21.87 4.64
CA TRP A 56 15.20 -21.44 3.50
C TRP A 56 13.78 -21.09 3.93
N TRP A 57 13.19 -21.89 4.82
CA TRP A 57 11.87 -21.59 5.37
C TRP A 57 11.84 -20.28 6.17
N VAL A 58 12.86 -20.03 6.99
CA VAL A 58 13.02 -18.77 7.74
C VAL A 58 13.14 -17.56 6.80
N VAL A 59 13.96 -17.68 5.76
CA VAL A 59 14.14 -16.64 4.73
C VAL A 59 12.82 -16.31 4.03
N ILE A 60 12.08 -17.34 3.59
CA ILE A 60 10.76 -17.17 2.96
C ILE A 60 9.77 -16.56 3.94
N SER A 61 9.73 -17.03 5.18
CA SER A 61 8.85 -16.50 6.24
C SER A 61 9.14 -15.02 6.51
N GLY A 62 10.41 -14.63 6.56
CA GLY A 62 10.84 -13.23 6.67
C GLY A 62 10.41 -12.36 5.50
N ALA A 63 10.58 -12.85 4.28
CA ALA A 63 10.14 -12.17 3.06
C ALA A 63 8.63 -11.94 3.05
N VAL A 64 7.85 -13.00 3.31
CA VAL A 64 6.39 -12.96 3.34
C VAL A 64 5.89 -12.08 4.47
N GLY A 65 6.48 -12.18 5.66
CA GLY A 65 6.13 -11.35 6.80
C GLY A 65 6.37 -9.87 6.54
N ALA A 66 7.55 -9.49 6.03
CA ALA A 66 7.84 -8.09 5.74
C ALA A 66 6.95 -7.51 4.63
N ALA A 67 6.73 -8.28 3.55
CA ALA A 67 5.79 -7.89 2.49
C ALA A 67 4.33 -7.77 3.01
N GLY A 68 3.91 -8.71 3.86
CA GLY A 68 2.60 -8.69 4.51
C GLY A 68 2.43 -7.52 5.48
N GLY A 69 3.45 -7.21 6.27
CA GLY A 69 3.48 -6.03 7.13
C GLY A 69 3.42 -4.73 6.33
N LEU A 70 4.08 -4.69 5.17
CA LEU A 70 3.96 -3.55 4.26
C LEU A 70 2.55 -3.43 3.70
N TYR A 71 1.93 -4.55 3.30
CA TYR A 71 0.54 -4.60 2.85
C TYR A 71 -0.43 -4.10 3.91
N LEU A 72 -0.29 -4.56 5.16
CA LEU A 72 -1.16 -4.19 6.28
C LEU A 72 -0.97 -2.73 6.73
N SER A 73 0.21 -2.14 6.54
CA SER A 73 0.40 -0.70 6.75
C SER A 73 -0.47 0.15 5.82
N GLY A 74 -0.93 -0.44 4.71
CA GLY A 74 -1.99 0.07 3.85
C GLY A 74 -1.77 1.49 3.40
N GLU A 75 -2.59 2.40 3.93
CA GLU A 75 -2.57 3.81 3.54
C GLU A 75 -1.50 4.65 4.24
N ALA A 76 -0.87 4.16 5.31
CA ALA A 76 0.08 4.95 6.07
C ALA A 76 1.30 5.40 5.24
N LEU A 77 1.73 4.58 4.26
CA LEU A 77 2.90 4.87 3.41
C LEU A 77 2.52 5.47 2.05
N GLY A 78 3.41 6.32 1.52
CA GLY A 78 3.28 6.97 0.21
C GLY A 78 2.53 8.30 0.20
N HIS A 79 2.07 8.81 1.33
CA HIS A 79 1.46 10.14 1.38
C HIS A 79 2.50 11.25 1.13
N PRO A 80 2.27 12.17 0.16
CA PRO A 80 3.17 13.30 -0.06
C PRO A 80 2.98 14.40 1.01
N GLY A 81 4.05 15.18 1.25
CA GLY A 81 4.00 16.38 2.10
C GLY A 81 4.34 16.15 3.58
N LYS A 82 4.21 17.20 4.40
CA LYS A 82 4.61 17.18 5.83
C LYS A 82 3.80 16.18 6.66
N SER A 83 2.48 16.11 6.44
CA SER A 83 1.62 15.11 7.09
C SER A 83 1.91 13.68 6.62
N GLY A 84 2.59 13.51 5.49
CA GLY A 84 3.04 12.21 5.00
C GLY A 84 4.13 11.60 5.88
N TRP A 85 4.97 12.40 6.51
CA TRP A 85 6.08 11.92 7.35
C TRP A 85 5.62 11.30 8.67
N SER A 86 4.63 11.90 9.35
CA SER A 86 4.07 11.30 10.56
C SER A 86 3.35 9.99 10.25
N LYS A 87 2.58 9.95 9.16
CA LYS A 87 1.98 8.72 8.65
C LYS A 87 3.04 7.69 8.24
N ALA A 88 4.17 8.12 7.69
CA ALA A 88 5.27 7.23 7.32
C ALA A 88 5.90 6.57 8.54
N ALA A 89 6.15 7.35 9.59
CA ALA A 89 6.68 6.83 10.85
C ALA A 89 5.72 5.81 11.47
N TRP A 90 4.42 6.11 11.50
CA TRP A 90 3.39 5.17 11.95
C TRP A 90 3.36 3.91 11.08
N GLY A 91 3.39 4.06 9.76
CA GLY A 91 3.44 2.96 8.81
C GLY A 91 4.67 2.07 9.01
N ALA A 92 5.83 2.66 9.28
CA ALA A 92 7.06 1.92 9.55
C ALA A 92 6.98 1.09 10.84
N LEU A 93 6.39 1.64 11.90
CA LEU A 93 6.13 0.92 13.15
C LEU A 93 5.16 -0.25 12.92
N VAL A 94 4.03 0.01 12.25
CA VAL A 94 3.03 -1.03 11.93
C VAL A 94 3.63 -2.11 11.03
N THR A 95 4.40 -1.75 10.00
CA THR A 95 5.07 -2.73 9.12
C THR A 95 6.07 -3.58 9.89
N SER A 96 6.86 -2.99 10.79
CA SER A 96 7.84 -3.73 11.59
C SER A 96 7.15 -4.69 12.56
N PHE A 97 6.14 -4.20 13.28
CA PHE A 97 5.40 -5.02 14.24
C PHE A 97 4.59 -6.13 13.56
N ALA A 98 3.73 -5.79 12.60
CA ALA A 98 2.92 -6.78 11.89
C ALA A 98 3.79 -7.75 11.08
N GLY A 99 4.84 -7.25 10.43
CA GLY A 99 5.72 -8.10 9.62
C GLY A 99 6.53 -9.08 10.46
N SER A 100 7.05 -8.66 11.61
CA SER A 100 7.73 -9.56 12.55
C SER A 100 6.78 -10.57 13.20
N LEU A 101 5.54 -10.17 13.48
CA LEU A 101 4.50 -11.09 13.97
C LEU A 101 4.19 -12.17 12.94
N ILE A 102 3.95 -11.81 11.67
CA ILE A 102 3.68 -12.77 10.59
C ILE A 102 4.91 -13.66 10.36
N ALA A 103 6.11 -13.07 10.20
CA ALA A 103 7.33 -13.83 9.96
C ALA A 103 7.63 -14.81 11.11
N GLY A 104 7.50 -14.35 12.36
CA GLY A 104 7.68 -15.19 13.54
C GLY A 104 6.67 -16.34 13.56
N THR A 105 5.38 -16.05 13.36
CA THR A 105 4.32 -17.08 13.35
C THR A 105 4.54 -18.14 12.27
N LEU A 106 5.03 -17.75 11.09
CA LEU A 106 5.36 -18.69 10.01
C LEU A 106 6.61 -19.51 10.31
N ALA A 107 7.64 -18.89 10.91
CA ALA A 107 8.89 -19.58 11.25
C ALA A 107 8.72 -20.57 12.41
N LEU A 108 7.99 -20.16 13.46
CA LEU A 108 7.64 -21.00 14.61
C LEU A 108 6.16 -20.78 14.97
N PRO A 109 5.27 -21.70 14.56
CA PRO A 109 3.87 -21.66 14.97
C PRO A 109 3.73 -21.58 16.49
N LEU A 110 2.74 -20.82 16.97
CA LEU A 110 2.46 -20.52 18.38
C LEU A 110 3.49 -19.58 19.04
N TYR A 111 4.76 -19.98 19.12
CA TYR A 111 5.79 -19.21 19.84
C TYR A 111 6.22 -17.92 19.12
N GLY A 112 6.17 -17.93 17.79
CA GLY A 112 6.63 -16.84 16.96
C GLY A 112 5.81 -15.55 17.05
N THR A 113 4.57 -15.62 17.54
CA THR A 113 3.68 -14.45 17.67
C THR A 113 4.22 -13.41 18.66
N MET A 114 4.73 -13.85 19.81
CA MET A 114 5.36 -12.99 20.82
C MET A 114 6.85 -12.80 20.52
N PHE A 115 7.49 -13.88 20.10
CA PHE A 115 8.94 -13.91 19.95
C PHE A 115 9.43 -13.10 18.75
N GLY A 116 8.68 -13.05 17.64
CA GLY A 116 9.04 -12.31 16.44
C GLY A 116 9.23 -10.82 16.69
N PRO A 117 8.21 -10.09 17.18
CA PRO A 117 8.32 -8.67 17.50
C PRO A 117 9.40 -8.36 18.54
N PHE A 118 9.51 -9.19 19.59
CA PHE A 118 10.53 -9.01 20.62
C PHE A 118 11.95 -9.18 20.07
N SER A 119 12.20 -10.24 19.30
CA SER A 119 13.52 -10.52 18.72
C SER A 119 13.94 -9.46 17.70
N LEU A 120 12.99 -8.94 16.91
CA LEU A 120 13.27 -7.82 16.02
C LEU A 120 13.68 -6.58 16.83
N ALA A 121 12.94 -6.24 17.89
CA ALA A 121 13.25 -5.09 18.73
C ALA A 121 14.63 -5.19 19.39
N VAL A 122 14.95 -6.35 20.00
CA VAL A 122 16.27 -6.62 20.60
C VAL A 122 17.38 -6.56 19.55
N THR A 123 17.16 -7.09 18.34
CA THR A 123 18.15 -7.08 17.26
C THR A 123 18.44 -5.67 16.77
N LEU A 124 17.40 -4.85 16.60
CA LEU A 124 17.55 -3.45 16.19
C LEU A 124 18.22 -2.62 17.30
N ALA A 125 17.88 -2.86 18.57
CA ALA A 125 18.52 -2.19 19.70
C ALA A 125 20.00 -2.59 19.85
N GLY A 126 20.33 -3.86 19.65
CA GLY A 126 21.69 -4.39 19.74
C GLY A 126 22.55 -4.11 18.50
N SER A 127 21.98 -3.56 17.42
CA SER A 127 22.73 -3.17 16.22
C SER A 127 22.11 -1.94 15.56
N PRO A 128 22.55 -0.72 15.94
CA PRO A 128 22.04 0.53 15.38
C PRO A 128 22.18 0.60 13.85
N LEU A 129 23.22 -0.02 13.29
CA LEU A 129 23.42 -0.09 11.84
C LEU A 129 22.29 -0.86 11.14
N LEU A 130 21.86 -1.99 11.72
CA LEU A 130 20.70 -2.73 11.20
C LEU A 130 19.43 -1.89 11.28
N ALA A 131 19.24 -1.14 12.37
CA ALA A 131 18.10 -0.23 12.49
C ALA A 131 18.08 0.84 11.39
N VAL A 132 19.21 1.49 11.13
CA VAL A 132 19.33 2.47 10.05
C VAL A 132 19.02 1.84 8.69
N LEU A 133 19.53 0.63 8.41
CA LEU A 133 19.25 -0.08 7.17
C LEU A 133 17.77 -0.45 7.02
N TRP A 134 17.14 -0.96 8.09
CA TRP A 134 15.73 -1.32 8.09
C TRP A 134 14.82 -0.11 7.84
N PHE A 135 15.00 0.95 8.63
CA PHE A 135 14.20 2.17 8.48
C PHE A 135 14.53 2.91 7.17
N GLY A 136 15.77 2.85 6.68
CA GLY A 136 16.15 3.37 5.36
C GLY A 136 15.44 2.64 4.22
N CYS A 137 15.32 1.31 4.31
CA CYS A 137 14.55 0.49 3.38
C CYS A 137 13.05 0.87 3.40
N LEU A 138 12.44 1.01 4.59
CA LEU A 138 11.05 1.45 4.71
C LEU A 138 10.83 2.87 4.20
N PHE A 139 11.79 3.76 4.41
CA PHE A 139 11.78 5.10 3.85
C PHE A 139 11.85 5.09 2.32
N ARG A 140 12.69 4.23 1.74
CA ARG A 140 12.73 4.02 0.29
C ARG A 140 11.40 3.47 -0.24
N ALA A 141 10.79 2.52 0.47
CA ALA A 141 9.47 2.00 0.13
C ALA A 141 8.39 3.09 0.19
N HIS A 142 8.42 3.95 1.21
CA HIS A 142 7.54 5.13 1.31
C HIS A 142 7.67 6.03 0.08
N TYR A 143 8.89 6.34 -0.35
CA TYR A 143 9.13 7.17 -1.52
C TYR A 143 8.60 6.53 -2.82
N LEU A 144 8.85 5.24 -3.03
CA LEU A 144 8.35 4.51 -4.19
C LEU A 144 6.81 4.44 -4.22
N LEU A 145 6.17 4.19 -3.07
CA LEU A 145 4.72 4.21 -2.94
C LEU A 145 4.13 5.60 -3.16
N SER A 146 4.89 6.66 -2.87
CA SER A 146 4.43 8.03 -3.12
C SER A 146 4.28 8.37 -4.60
N PHE A 147 5.14 7.82 -5.46
CA PHE A 147 4.97 7.96 -6.92
C PHE A 147 3.73 7.21 -7.41
N TRP A 148 3.55 5.97 -6.94
CA TRP A 148 2.35 5.20 -7.27
C TRP A 148 1.07 5.93 -6.88
N ARG A 149 1.02 6.52 -5.67
CA ARG A 149 -0.14 7.33 -5.25
C ARG A 149 -0.36 8.55 -6.13
N ARG A 150 0.69 9.34 -6.42
CA ARG A 150 0.58 10.53 -7.29
C ARG A 150 0.03 10.18 -8.66
N GLU A 151 0.45 9.04 -9.22
CA GLU A 151 -0.06 8.55 -10.49
C GLU A 151 -1.56 8.21 -10.40
N ARG A 152 -1.98 7.50 -9.34
CA ARG A 152 -3.40 7.17 -9.12
C ARG A 152 -4.25 8.42 -8.89
N ASP A 153 -3.76 9.37 -8.11
CA ASP A 153 -4.43 10.65 -7.82
C ASP A 153 -4.58 11.51 -9.09
N SER A 154 -3.67 11.38 -10.05
CA SER A 154 -3.73 12.13 -11.32
C SER A 154 -4.92 11.73 -12.21
N ILE A 155 -5.40 10.49 -12.09
CA ILE A 155 -6.57 9.97 -12.84
C ILE A 155 -7.85 10.67 -12.36
N PHE A 156 -7.93 10.94 -11.06
CA PHE A 156 -9.11 11.53 -10.42
C PHE A 156 -9.05 13.05 -10.32
N ARG A 157 -7.95 13.70 -10.72
CA ARG A 157 -7.93 15.16 -10.79
C ARG A 157 -8.98 15.59 -11.80
N PRO A 158 -10.06 16.28 -11.38
CA PRO A 158 -11.01 16.83 -12.33
C PRO A 158 -10.19 17.73 -13.27
N LEU A 159 -10.34 17.51 -14.58
CA LEU A 159 -9.80 18.43 -15.58
C LEU A 159 -10.32 19.80 -15.18
N ASN A 160 -9.47 20.61 -14.55
CA ASN A 160 -9.86 21.91 -14.05
C ASN A 160 -10.10 22.79 -15.28
N ARG A 161 -11.30 22.68 -15.83
CA ARG A 161 -11.82 23.37 -17.02
C ARG A 161 -12.33 24.75 -16.62
N LYS A 162 -11.82 25.34 -15.54
CA LYS A 162 -12.07 26.73 -15.17
C LYS A 162 -10.87 27.57 -15.57
N GLY A 163 -11.01 28.32 -16.66
CA GLY A 163 -10.23 29.55 -16.84
C GLY A 163 -9.18 29.60 -17.94
N ARG A 164 -8.93 28.54 -18.72
CA ARG A 164 -8.28 28.77 -20.02
C ARG A 164 -9.33 29.36 -20.96
N LYS A 165 -9.45 30.70 -20.96
CA LYS A 165 -9.71 31.47 -22.17
C LYS A 165 -8.55 31.18 -23.15
N ARG A 166 -8.41 29.92 -23.59
CA ARG A 166 -7.73 29.65 -24.84
C ARG A 166 -8.64 30.35 -25.85
N GLY A 167 -8.19 31.49 -26.36
CA GLY A 167 -8.76 32.06 -27.58
C GLY A 167 -9.01 30.89 -28.52
N ALA A 168 -10.22 30.83 -29.08
CA ALA A 168 -10.73 29.71 -29.86
C ALA A 168 -9.55 29.05 -30.59
N PRO A 169 -9.25 27.76 -30.32
CA PRO A 169 -8.11 27.13 -30.96
C PRO A 169 -8.26 27.44 -32.44
N LYS A 170 -7.29 28.19 -33.00
CA LYS A 170 -7.24 28.41 -34.44
C LYS A 170 -7.32 27.01 -34.99
N ILE A 171 -8.45 26.69 -35.63
CA ILE A 171 -8.67 25.39 -36.23
C ILE A 171 -7.61 25.36 -37.32
N VAL A 172 -6.42 24.85 -36.96
CA VAL A 172 -5.47 24.37 -37.94
C VAL A 172 -6.21 23.17 -38.48
N SER A 173 -6.90 23.38 -39.58
CA SER A 173 -7.37 22.31 -40.44
C SER A 173 -6.13 21.54 -40.83
N VAL A 174 -5.78 20.56 -40.00
CA VAL A 174 -4.86 19.52 -40.39
C VAL A 174 -5.65 18.76 -41.44
N SER A 175 -5.49 19.20 -42.69
CA SER A 175 -5.91 18.45 -43.86
C SER A 175 -5.12 17.15 -43.81
N PHE A 176 -5.72 16.14 -43.21
CA PHE A 176 -5.25 14.77 -43.32
C PHE A 176 -5.47 14.36 -44.76
N ALA A 177 -4.52 14.71 -45.63
CA ALA A 177 -4.36 14.00 -46.89
C ALA A 177 -4.08 12.54 -46.53
N PRO A 178 -4.97 11.59 -46.86
CA PRO A 178 -4.80 10.21 -46.48
C PRO A 178 -3.63 9.63 -47.27
N ARG A 179 -2.44 9.59 -46.67
CA ARG A 179 -1.38 8.70 -47.16
C ARG A 179 -1.75 7.27 -46.77
N GLY A 180 -2.35 6.57 -47.73
CA GLY A 180 -2.28 5.12 -47.83
C GLY A 180 -2.99 4.32 -46.74
N TYR A 181 -4.22 4.71 -46.37
CA TYR A 181 -5.10 3.79 -45.66
C TYR A 181 -5.50 2.65 -46.60
N ARG A 182 -4.85 1.49 -46.47
CA ARG A 182 -5.37 0.23 -47.01
C ARG A 182 -6.55 -0.19 -46.11
N PRO A 183 -7.80 -0.20 -46.60
CA PRO A 183 -8.91 -0.69 -45.80
C PRO A 183 -8.72 -2.19 -45.59
N ALA A 184 -8.43 -2.57 -44.35
CA ALA A 184 -8.73 -3.92 -43.91
C ALA A 184 -10.25 -4.08 -43.99
N VAL A 185 -10.68 -5.10 -44.71
CA VAL A 185 -12.07 -5.49 -44.92
C VAL A 185 -12.72 -5.76 -43.56
N TYR A 186 -13.37 -4.74 -43.00
CA TYR A 186 -14.39 -4.94 -41.97
C TYR A 186 -15.66 -5.35 -42.70
N ALA A 187 -15.86 -6.67 -42.77
CA ALA A 187 -17.13 -7.23 -43.18
C ALA A 187 -18.24 -6.68 -42.29
N ALA A 188 -19.16 -5.96 -42.94
CA ALA A 188 -20.50 -5.56 -42.52
C ALA A 188 -21.02 -6.17 -41.21
N ASN A 189 -20.60 -5.63 -40.07
CA ASN A 189 -21.42 -5.66 -38.87
C ASN A 189 -22.29 -4.40 -38.89
N LYS A 190 -23.61 -4.61 -38.98
CA LYS A 190 -24.61 -3.55 -38.92
C LYS A 190 -24.32 -2.63 -37.72
N PRO A 191 -24.43 -1.30 -37.87
CA PRO A 191 -24.37 -0.41 -36.72
C PRO A 191 -25.50 -0.78 -35.75
N VAL A 192 -25.14 -1.37 -34.62
CA VAL A 192 -26.05 -1.52 -33.48
C VAL A 192 -26.28 -0.10 -32.96
N ALA A 193 -27.55 0.33 -32.97
CA ALA A 193 -27.90 1.65 -32.49
C ALA A 193 -27.47 1.77 -31.01
N PRO A 194 -26.87 2.91 -30.60
CA PRO A 194 -26.38 3.10 -29.22
C PRO A 194 -27.50 3.09 -28.15
N ALA A 195 -28.77 2.92 -28.55
CA ALA A 195 -29.91 2.80 -27.65
C ALA A 195 -30.01 1.42 -26.96
N ASP A 196 -29.38 0.37 -27.50
CA ASP A 196 -29.57 -0.99 -26.98
C ASP A 196 -28.44 -1.48 -26.05
N ILE A 197 -27.38 -0.69 -25.88
CA ILE A 197 -26.18 -1.10 -25.12
C ILE A 197 -26.32 -0.77 -23.62
N PHE A 198 -27.16 0.20 -23.26
CA PHE A 198 -27.35 0.60 -21.87
C PHE A 198 -28.78 0.27 -21.43
N PRO A 199 -28.98 -0.65 -20.46
CA PRO A 199 -30.27 -0.76 -19.81
C PRO A 199 -30.66 0.62 -19.23
N PRO A 200 -31.95 0.97 -19.20
CA PRO A 200 -32.40 2.24 -18.65
C PRO A 200 -31.79 2.42 -17.26
N LEU A 201 -31.11 3.56 -17.06
CA LEU A 201 -30.52 3.94 -15.78
C LEU A 201 -31.56 3.72 -14.69
N ALA A 202 -31.24 2.85 -13.74
CA ALA A 202 -32.09 2.63 -12.57
C ALA A 202 -32.45 4.00 -11.96
N PRO A 203 -33.72 4.20 -11.54
CA PRO A 203 -34.14 5.44 -10.95
C PRO A 203 -33.20 5.79 -9.78
N PRO A 204 -32.91 7.09 -9.57
CA PRO A 204 -31.99 7.52 -8.53
C PRO A 204 -32.40 6.89 -7.20
N VAL A 205 -31.51 6.09 -6.62
CA VAL A 205 -31.70 5.50 -5.29
C VAL A 205 -31.99 6.65 -4.35
N ALA A 206 -33.18 6.64 -3.76
CA ALA A 206 -33.63 7.69 -2.85
C ALA A 206 -32.54 7.96 -1.81
N ALA A 207 -32.21 9.24 -1.63
CA ALA A 207 -31.19 9.66 -0.68
C ALA A 207 -31.46 8.98 0.68
N PRO A 208 -30.44 8.39 1.33
CA PRO A 208 -30.62 7.65 2.57
C PRO A 208 -31.32 8.57 3.57
N GLN A 209 -32.57 8.23 3.90
CA GLN A 209 -33.33 8.98 4.88
C GLN A 209 -32.52 9.01 6.18
N ARG A 210 -32.21 10.21 6.64
CA ARG A 210 -31.45 10.48 7.85
C ARG A 210 -32.21 9.82 9.01
N ARG A 211 -31.79 8.62 9.41
CA ARG A 211 -32.44 7.88 10.50
C ARG A 211 -32.45 8.81 11.72
N LYS A 212 -33.65 9.11 12.23
CA LYS A 212 -33.78 9.81 13.51
C LYS A 212 -33.01 9.01 14.56
N PRO A 213 -32.19 9.65 15.40
CA PRO A 213 -31.44 8.95 16.44
C PRO A 213 -32.44 8.16 17.30
N THR A 214 -32.16 6.88 17.50
CA THR A 214 -32.95 6.03 18.37
C THR A 214 -32.86 6.57 19.80
N PRO A 215 -33.93 6.50 20.61
CA PRO A 215 -33.94 7.03 21.99
C PRO A 215 -32.82 6.43 22.87
N ALA A 216 -32.35 5.22 22.56
CA ALA A 216 -31.18 4.61 23.21
C ALA A 216 -29.87 5.43 23.02
N GLY A 217 -29.71 6.11 21.88
CA GLY A 217 -28.55 6.95 21.60
C GLY A 217 -28.55 8.27 22.38
N GLU A 218 -29.72 8.84 22.69
CA GLU A 218 -29.81 10.06 23.50
C GLU A 218 -29.40 9.83 24.96
N HIS A 219 -29.73 8.66 25.53
CA HIS A 219 -29.30 8.32 26.89
C HIS A 219 -27.79 8.12 27.00
N ALA A 220 -27.17 7.47 26.00
CA ALA A 220 -25.72 7.29 25.97
C ALA A 220 -24.96 8.62 25.81
N ALA A 221 -25.47 9.53 24.97
CA ALA A 221 -24.89 10.86 24.79
C ALA A 221 -24.94 11.68 26.10
N ARG A 222 -26.08 11.66 26.81
CA ARG A 222 -26.22 12.36 28.11
C ARG A 222 -25.33 11.76 29.20
N ALA A 223 -25.13 10.44 29.22
CA ALA A 223 -24.23 9.78 30.16
C ALA A 223 -22.76 10.20 29.95
N LEU A 224 -22.34 10.34 28.70
CA LEU A 224 -20.99 10.79 28.35
C LEU A 224 -20.74 12.26 28.72
N GLU A 225 -21.73 13.14 28.54
CA GLU A 225 -21.62 14.54 28.97
C GLU A 225 -21.51 14.66 30.50
N GLY A 226 -22.27 13.87 31.26
CA GLY A 226 -22.18 13.82 32.72
C GLY A 226 -20.81 13.34 33.22
N LEU A 227 -20.23 12.34 32.56
CA LEU A 227 -18.89 11.84 32.88
C LEU A 227 -17.80 12.89 32.57
N ALA A 228 -17.92 13.58 31.43
CA ALA A 228 -16.99 14.63 31.03
C ALA A 228 -17.04 15.87 31.94
N ALA A 229 -18.20 16.16 32.53
CA ALA A 229 -18.34 17.22 33.54
C ALA A 229 -17.65 16.83 34.87
N ARG A 230 -17.83 15.59 35.34
CA ARG A 230 -17.16 15.10 36.57
C ARG A 230 -15.63 15.11 36.45
N LEU A 231 -15.09 14.71 35.30
CA LEU A 231 -13.64 14.71 35.07
C LEU A 231 -13.04 16.11 35.00
N ARG A 232 -13.83 17.14 34.65
CA ARG A 232 -13.38 18.54 34.66
C ARG A 232 -13.37 19.14 36.06
N GLY A 233 -14.33 18.77 36.93
CA GLY A 233 -14.37 19.25 38.32
C GLY A 233 -13.19 18.76 39.17
N ASN A 234 -12.68 17.55 38.92
CA ASN A 234 -11.64 16.92 39.74
C ASN A 234 -10.20 17.39 39.43
N ARG A 235 -10.01 18.40 38.57
CA ARG A 235 -8.69 18.99 38.25
C ARG A 235 -8.45 20.35 38.91
N ALA A 236 -9.42 20.87 39.66
CA ALA A 236 -9.36 22.21 40.25
C ALA A 236 -9.06 22.23 41.77
N SER A 237 -8.62 21.10 42.33
CA SER A 237 -8.23 20.90 43.73
C SER A 237 -6.83 20.28 43.79
#